data_AF-A0A7I7MIK4-F1
#
_entry.id   AF-A0A7I7MIK4-F1
#
_cell.length_a   1.000
_cell.length_b   1.000
_cell.length_c   1.000
_cell.angle_alpha   90.00
_cell.angle_beta   90.00
_cell.angle_gamma   90.00
#
_symmetry.space_group_name_H-M   'P 1'
#
loop_
_entity.id
_entity.type
_entity.pdbx_description
1 polymer ?
#
loop_
_entity_poly.entity_id
_entity_poly.type
_entity_poly.pdbx_seq_one_letter_code
_entity_poly.pdbx_strand_id
1 'polypeptide(L)'
;MEDERFSVLLGRLRAVGGFANLFVKGDGRVRTASVIGESCAIPAPDDKMVGSDSPGANATVGMFFDYLERQPNGVAVSAAVGHPACARDAKTVEFATV
;
A
#
# COMPACT_ATOMS: atom_id res chain seq x y z
N MET A 1 -2.55 -13.25 6.99
CA MET A 1 -2.62 -12.12 6.02
C MET A 1 -1.25 -11.82 5.44
N GLU A 2 -0.15 -12.01 6.17
CA GLU A 2 1.20 -11.86 5.60
C GLU A 2 1.49 -12.81 4.44
N ASP A 3 0.97 -14.04 4.47
CA ASP A 3 1.14 -15.03 3.38
C ASP A 3 0.28 -14.75 2.14
N GLU A 4 -0.60 -13.76 2.21
CA GLU A 4 -1.41 -13.40 1.06
C GLU A 4 -0.52 -12.92 -0.09
N ARG A 5 -0.89 -13.26 -1.32
CA ARG A 5 -0.19 -12.76 -2.50
C ARG A 5 -0.28 -11.24 -2.57
N PHE A 6 0.85 -10.59 -2.77
CA PHE A 6 0.94 -9.14 -2.95
C PHE A 6 0.05 -8.66 -4.11
N SER A 7 -0.07 -9.45 -5.18
CA SER A 7 -0.95 -9.16 -6.32
C SER A 7 -2.44 -9.03 -5.93
N VAL A 8 -2.90 -9.79 -4.93
CA VAL A 8 -4.27 -9.73 -4.43
C VAL A 8 -4.48 -8.44 -3.63
N LEU A 9 -3.51 -8.08 -2.78
CA LEU A 9 -3.51 -6.80 -2.06
C LEU A 9 -3.54 -5.61 -3.03
N LEU A 10 -2.70 -5.64 -4.08
CA LEU A 10 -2.70 -4.61 -5.13
C LEU A 10 -4.03 -4.53 -5.87
N GLY A 11 -4.71 -5.65 -6.08
CA GLY A 11 -6.07 -5.68 -6.63
C GLY A 11 -7.06 -4.91 -5.75
N ARG A 12 -7.00 -5.10 -4.43
CA ARG A 12 -7.87 -4.36 -3.49
C ARG A 12 -7.52 -2.90 -3.37
N LEU A 13 -6.23 -2.55 -3.31
CA LEU A 13 -5.77 -1.16 -3.33
C LEU A 13 -6.33 -0.44 -4.57
N ARG A 14 -6.24 -1.07 -5.75
CA ARG A 14 -6.83 -0.56 -6.98
C ARG A 14 -8.33 -0.34 -6.88
N ALA A 15 -9.06 -1.29 -6.31
CA ALA A 15 -10.52 -1.20 -6.18
C ALA A 15 -10.98 0.00 -5.32
N VAL A 16 -10.15 0.49 -4.40
CA VAL A 16 -10.44 1.65 -3.54
C VAL A 16 -9.77 2.95 -4.02
N GLY A 17 -9.24 2.98 -5.24
CA GLY A 17 -8.61 4.18 -5.83
C GLY A 17 -7.12 4.33 -5.49
N GLY A 18 -6.46 3.30 -4.99
CA GLY A 18 -5.00 3.27 -4.81
C GLY A 18 -4.50 3.87 -3.50
N PHE A 19 -5.38 4.41 -2.65
CA PHE A 19 -5.01 4.99 -1.35
C PHE A 19 -5.69 4.23 -0.22
N ALA A 20 -4.91 3.81 0.78
CA ALA A 20 -5.42 3.06 1.91
C ALA A 20 -4.43 3.04 3.08
N ASN A 21 -4.96 2.85 4.29
CA ASN A 21 -4.16 2.40 5.43
C ASN A 21 -4.22 0.88 5.50
N LEU A 22 -3.07 0.24 5.45
CA LEU A 22 -2.91 -1.20 5.54
C LEU A 22 -2.60 -1.57 6.97
N PHE A 23 -3.38 -2.49 7.53
CA PHE A 23 -3.12 -3.14 8.80
C PHE A 23 -3.02 -4.64 8.54
N VAL A 24 -1.83 -5.19 8.75
CA VAL A 24 -1.56 -6.60 8.48
C VAL A 24 -1.15 -7.26 9.78
N LYS A 25 -1.96 -8.23 10.22
CA LYS A 25 -1.62 -9.09 11.35
C LYS A 25 -0.74 -10.24 10.87
N GLY A 26 0.45 -10.32 11.45
CA GLY A 26 1.45 -11.37 11.32
C GLY A 26 1.69 -12.07 12.66
N ASP A 27 2.73 -12.90 12.72
CA ASP A 27 3.13 -13.70 13.88
C ASP A 27 3.25 -12.87 15.18
N GLY A 28 2.15 -12.76 15.92
CA GLY A 28 2.06 -12.02 17.18
C GLY A 28 2.16 -10.48 17.06
N ARG A 29 2.26 -9.91 15.85
CA ARG A 29 2.42 -8.47 15.64
C ARG A 29 1.47 -7.92 14.56
N VAL A 30 1.21 -6.62 14.63
CA VAL A 30 0.49 -5.89 13.58
C VAL A 30 1.47 -4.92 12.93
N ARG A 31 1.62 -5.04 11.61
CA ARG A 31 2.38 -4.11 10.78
C ARG A 31 1.44 -3.16 10.07
N THR A 32 1.86 -1.92 9.92
CA THR A 32 1.03 -0.86 9.33
C THR A 32 1.77 -0.12 8.24
N ALA A 33 1.10 0.19 7.12
CA ALA A 33 1.65 1.02 6.07
C ALA A 33 0.56 1.91 5.48
N SER A 34 0.91 3.14 5.11
CA SER A 34 -0.01 4.07 4.47
C SER A 34 0.34 4.18 2.99
N VAL A 35 -0.66 3.96 2.14
CA VAL A 35 -0.56 4.23 0.69
C VAL A 35 -1.20 5.57 0.43
N ILE A 36 -0.38 6.54 0.04
CA ILE A 36 -0.75 7.94 -0.16
C ILE A 36 -0.56 8.36 -1.62
N GLY A 37 -1.22 9.44 -2.02
CA GLY A 37 -0.96 10.09 -3.30
C GLY A 37 0.43 10.70 -3.35
N GLU A 38 1.07 10.65 -4.51
CA GLU A 38 2.37 11.28 -4.75
C GLU A 38 2.34 12.78 -4.44
N SER A 39 1.23 13.47 -4.74
CA SER A 39 1.02 14.87 -4.40
C SER A 39 0.98 15.17 -2.89
N CYS A 40 0.79 14.14 -2.06
CA CYS A 40 0.79 14.23 -0.61
C CYS A 40 2.07 13.66 0.02
N ALA A 41 2.99 13.10 -0.79
CA ALA A 41 4.26 12.60 -0.30
C ALA A 41 5.23 13.78 -0.07
N ILE A 42 5.84 13.83 1.12
CA ILE A 42 6.80 14.86 1.50
C ILE A 42 8.19 14.58 0.90
N PRO A 43 8.71 13.33 0.93
CA PRO A 43 9.93 12.95 0.23
C PRO A 43 9.67 12.24 -1.11
N ALA A 44 10.68 12.22 -1.98
CA ALA A 44 10.72 11.30 -3.11
C ALA A 44 10.86 9.85 -2.60
N PRO A 45 10.22 8.87 -3.26
CA PRO A 45 10.31 7.47 -2.85
C PRO A 45 11.72 6.92 -3.09
N ASP A 46 12.16 6.00 -2.23
CA ASP A 46 13.47 5.36 -2.38
C ASP A 46 13.50 4.37 -3.56
N ASP A 47 12.34 3.77 -3.90
CA ASP A 47 12.20 2.82 -5.00
C ASP A 47 10.83 2.93 -5.69
N LYS A 48 10.71 2.33 -6.88
CA LYS A 48 9.50 2.22 -7.70
C LYS A 48 9.07 0.77 -7.96
N MET A 49 9.82 -0.24 -7.49
CA MET A 49 9.56 -1.67 -7.70
C MET A 49 9.38 -2.05 -9.16
N VAL A 50 10.29 -1.57 -10.02
CA VAL A 50 10.28 -1.84 -11.47
C VAL A 50 11.51 -2.65 -11.86
N GLY A 51 11.44 -3.35 -12.98
CA GLY A 51 12.57 -4.14 -13.48
C GLY A 51 12.91 -5.33 -12.56
N SER A 52 14.17 -5.42 -12.15
CA SER A 52 14.68 -6.50 -11.28
C SER A 52 14.05 -6.52 -9.89
N ASP A 53 13.60 -5.37 -9.40
CA ASP A 53 13.00 -5.20 -8.06
C ASP A 53 11.48 -5.35 -8.09
N SER A 54 10.92 -5.72 -9.25
CA SER A 54 9.51 -6.05 -9.37
C SER A 54 9.17 -7.31 -8.56
N PRO A 55 8.05 -7.30 -7.79
CA PRO A 55 7.58 -8.49 -7.10
C PRO A 55 7.35 -9.64 -8.07
N GLY A 56 7.88 -10.82 -7.73
CA GLY A 56 7.54 -12.06 -8.43
C GLY A 56 6.07 -12.47 -8.22
N ALA A 57 5.57 -13.39 -9.03
CA ALA A 57 4.18 -13.86 -8.97
C ALA A 57 3.77 -14.46 -7.60
N ASN A 58 4.77 -14.92 -6.83
CA ASN A 58 4.59 -15.53 -5.51
C ASN A 58 4.97 -14.58 -4.36
N ALA A 59 5.29 -13.31 -4.64
CA ALA A 59 5.58 -12.34 -3.60
C ALA A 59 4.38 -12.18 -2.67
N THR A 60 4.63 -12.17 -1.37
CA THR A 60 3.61 -12.07 -0.35
C THR A 60 3.52 -10.66 0.23
N VAL A 61 2.44 -10.36 0.93
CA VAL A 61 2.28 -9.11 1.67
C VAL A 61 3.38 -8.96 2.72
N GLY A 62 3.74 -10.04 3.42
CA GLY A 62 4.85 -10.03 4.39
C GLY A 62 6.17 -9.59 3.76
N MET A 63 6.52 -10.14 2.59
CA MET A 63 7.73 -9.75 1.85
C MET A 63 7.72 -8.27 1.45
N PHE A 64 6.56 -7.73 1.08
CA PHE A 64 6.42 -6.31 0.77
C PHE A 64 6.66 -5.43 2.00
N PHE A 65 6.14 -5.82 3.17
CA PHE A 65 6.42 -5.10 4.42
C PHE A 65 7.89 -5.17 4.83
N ASP A 66 8.54 -6.33 4.69
CA ASP A 66 9.98 -6.48 4.95
C ASP A 66 10.80 -5.59 4.01
N TYR A 67 10.33 -5.41 2.77
CA TYR A 67 10.94 -4.51 1.81
C TYR A 67 10.74 -3.04 2.19
N LEU A 68 9.52 -2.63 2.55
CA LEU A 68 9.22 -1.27 3.00
C LEU A 68 10.05 -0.86 4.23
N GLU A 69 10.32 -1.77 5.16
CA GLU A 69 11.16 -1.49 6.33
C GLU A 69 12.60 -1.08 5.97
N ARG A 70 13.06 -1.40 4.76
CA ARG A 70 14.38 -0.99 4.24
C ARG A 70 14.35 0.32 3.46
N GLN A 71 13.17 0.89 3.22
CA GLN A 71 12.94 2.08 2.40
C GLN A 71 12.38 3.21 3.29
N PRO A 72 13.23 3.99 3.98
CA PRO A 72 12.80 5.01 4.93
C PRO A 72 11.87 6.08 4.33
N ASN A 73 11.97 6.36 3.03
CA ASN A 73 11.11 7.29 2.30
C ASN A 73 9.97 6.59 1.53
N GLY A 74 9.81 5.28 1.74
CA GLY A 74 8.79 4.47 1.12
C GLY A 74 9.05 4.17 -0.36
N VAL A 75 8.02 3.63 -1.00
CA VAL A 75 8.11 3.04 -2.33
C VAL A 75 6.93 3.46 -3.18
N ALA A 76 7.19 3.90 -4.40
CA ALA A 76 6.15 4.22 -5.36
C ALA A 76 5.63 2.95 -6.05
N VAL A 77 4.35 2.64 -5.83
CA VAL A 77 3.71 1.45 -6.41
C VAL A 77 3.08 1.82 -7.76
N SER A 78 3.90 1.87 -8.81
CA SER A 78 3.48 2.29 -10.16
C SER A 78 2.45 1.35 -10.81
N ALA A 79 2.50 0.04 -10.51
CA ALA A 79 1.60 -0.97 -11.07
C ALA A 79 0.13 -0.90 -10.54
N ALA A 80 -0.15 -0.04 -9.56
CA ALA A 80 -1.47 0.08 -8.92
C ALA A 80 -2.34 1.23 -9.46
N VAL A 81 -1.84 2.13 -10.30
CA VAL A 81 -2.54 3.40 -10.62
C VAL A 81 -2.69 3.61 -12.12
N GLY A 82 -3.19 2.60 -12.83
CA GLY A 82 -3.55 2.72 -14.25
C GLY A 82 -4.85 3.50 -14.52
N HIS A 83 -5.54 3.97 -13.48
CA HIS A 83 -6.74 4.80 -13.64
C HIS A 83 -6.72 5.91 -12.57
N PRO A 84 -7.14 7.14 -12.91
CA PRO A 84 -7.28 8.21 -11.94
C PRO A 84 -8.17 7.73 -10.78
N ALA A 85 -7.64 7.86 -9.56
CA ALA A 85 -8.38 7.61 -8.33
C ALA A 85 -9.59 8.54 -8.29
N CYS A 86 -10.80 7.98 -8.30
CA CYS A 86 -12.02 8.74 -8.06
C CYS A 86 -12.47 8.50 -6.63
N ALA A 87 -12.69 9.55 -5.84
CA ALA A 87 -13.46 9.44 -4.61
C ALA A 87 -14.88 8.95 -4.98
N ARG A 88 -15.32 7.86 -4.35
CA ARG A 88 -16.66 7.28 -4.51
C ARG A 88 -17.24 7.03 -3.12
N ASP A 89 -18.58 7.00 -3.03
CA ASP A 89 -19.32 6.63 -1.80
C ASP A 89 -19.01 7.48 -0.55
N ALA A 90 -18.90 8.81 -0.72
CA ALA A 90 -18.78 9.72 0.41
C ALA A 90 -19.98 9.57 1.37
N LYS A 91 -19.69 9.32 2.65
CA LYS A 91 -20.67 9.28 3.74
C LYS A 91 -20.22 10.21 4.86
N THR A 92 -21.18 10.89 5.48
CA THR A 92 -20.93 11.70 6.69
C THR A 92 -20.54 10.76 7.83
N VAL A 93 -19.39 11.03 8.47
CA VAL A 93 -18.97 10.37 9.71
C VAL A 93 -19.01 11.38 10.84
N GLU A 94 -19.53 10.98 11.99
CA GLU A 94 -19.46 11.81 13.19
C GLU A 94 -18.07 11.68 13.83
N PHE A 95 -17.47 12.80 14.19
CA PHE A 95 -16.20 12.80 14.90
C PHE A 95 -16.42 12.30 16.33
N ALA A 96 -15.52 11.44 16.81
CA ALA A 96 -15.50 11.08 18.22
C ALA A 96 -15.25 12.35 19.05
N THR A 97 -16.25 12.79 19.80
CA THR A 97 -16.08 13.78 20.86
C THR A 97 -15.15 13.19 21.93
N VAL A 98 -14.03 13.88 22.17
CA VAL A 98 -13.12 13.62 23.29
C VAL A 98 -13.80 14.02 24.60
#